data_AF-A0A952BTY1-F1
#
_entry.id   AF-A0A952BTY1-F1
#
_cell.length_a   1.000
_cell.length_b   1.000
_cell.length_c   1.000
_cell.angle_alpha   90.00
_cell.angle_beta   90.00
_cell.angle_gamma   90.00
#
_symmetry.space_group_name_H-M   'P 1'
#
loop_
_entity.id
_entity.type
_entity.pdbx_description
1 polymer ?
#
loop_
_entity_poly.entity_id
_entity_poly.type
_entity_poly.pdbx_seq_one_letter_code
_entity_poly.pdbx_strand_id
1 'polypeptide(L)'
;MHPIKPVESESFKKFVDQQISNRSRDTLFLILTHSGLYPNDEVERLHAEAKRLYGNIITEDRILVVDSLLRLIHCDLSNNVSVQEIRKSEKKKKILAAYKDQAEDEQRELIDVVYEASRFETMIKKINEFSTKAPNLQLQEILEKIKSGYENQEERYSNHIELKEIEKKDPQLFAQEINRIHNALEEYKLLTQQTKEDVKTAYSGRDSSWQMSIEALKARYPELISSGDSIEIVRKHVKDAADAIADLVQAFSRDLTKRLHEALEKVGKTFKDQHKISIPVIDLDALEQKSKDKAFKEEKIYKDREEPWWKFWWWFRDKKELVGTEQKYDENLHLDSLKQEALKEYYEIVNALPNKFKEVLNDYLEYFSKEMTSVITVRQRELEAEKRKKQSNEQIIAEIQEIKKK
;
A
#
# COMPACT_ATOMS: atom_id res chain seq x y z
N MET A 1 19.39 -10.59 -4.19
CA MET A 1 19.22 -11.68 -5.17
C MET A 1 19.21 -13.01 -4.41
N HIS A 2 18.09 -13.73 -4.40
CA HIS A 2 17.93 -14.98 -3.63
C HIS A 2 18.04 -16.21 -4.53
N PRO A 3 18.87 -17.21 -4.19
CA PRO A 3 18.92 -18.50 -4.87
C PRO A 3 17.61 -19.22 -4.60
N ILE A 4 16.79 -19.51 -5.63
CA ILE A 4 15.36 -19.81 -5.45
C ILE A 4 15.10 -21.01 -4.50
N LYS A 5 14.84 -20.69 -3.23
CA LYS A 5 13.68 -21.16 -2.46
C LYS A 5 12.89 -19.92 -2.07
N PRO A 6 11.69 -19.65 -2.62
CA PRO A 6 10.76 -18.68 -2.08
C PRO A 6 9.69 -19.45 -1.31
N VAL A 7 10.01 -19.83 -0.08
CA VAL A 7 8.98 -20.05 0.94
C VAL A 7 9.50 -19.33 2.16
N GLU A 8 8.92 -18.18 2.46
CA GLU A 8 9.19 -17.37 3.66
C GLU A 8 10.54 -16.64 3.75
N SER A 9 10.64 -15.48 3.11
CA SER A 9 11.45 -14.39 3.68
C SER A 9 10.51 -13.43 4.40
N GLU A 10 10.23 -13.68 5.69
CA GLU A 10 9.62 -12.65 6.56
C GLU A 10 10.38 -11.33 6.47
N SER A 11 11.71 -11.41 6.29
CA SER A 11 12.60 -10.27 6.14
C SER A 11 12.25 -9.41 4.93
N PHE A 12 11.85 -10.02 3.80
CA PHE A 12 11.44 -9.30 2.61
C PHE A 12 10.06 -8.66 2.78
N LYS A 13 9.08 -9.37 3.37
CA LYS A 13 7.77 -8.76 3.66
C LYS A 13 7.89 -7.63 4.67
N LYS A 14 8.57 -7.84 5.80
CA LYS A 14 8.85 -6.78 6.79
C LYS A 14 9.56 -5.58 6.15
N PHE A 15 10.52 -5.81 5.25
CA PHE A 15 11.15 -4.72 4.49
C PHE A 15 10.14 -3.98 3.59
N VAL A 16 9.31 -4.69 2.84
CA VAL A 16 8.29 -4.09 1.97
C VAL A 16 7.21 -3.35 2.78
N ASP A 17 6.80 -3.89 3.92
CA ASP A 17 5.73 -3.32 4.73
C ASP A 17 6.20 -2.12 5.55
N GLN A 18 7.42 -2.18 6.11
CA GLN A 18 7.93 -1.17 7.03
C GLN A 18 8.78 -0.09 6.35
N GLN A 19 9.44 -0.40 5.23
CA GLN A 19 10.40 0.53 4.59
C GLN A 19 9.92 1.03 3.22
N ILE A 20 8.94 0.38 2.60
CA ILE A 20 8.45 0.74 1.26
C ILE A 20 7.04 1.33 1.36
N SER A 21 6.93 2.63 1.09
CA SER A 21 5.65 3.36 1.09
C SER A 21 4.71 2.88 -0.01
N ASN A 22 3.41 3.18 0.13
CA ASN A 22 2.36 2.70 -0.80
C ASN A 22 2.67 3.04 -2.27
N ARG A 23 3.16 4.25 -2.55
CA ARG A 23 3.54 4.70 -3.91
C ARG A 23 4.69 3.89 -4.52
N SER A 24 5.57 3.34 -3.68
CA SER A 24 6.70 2.53 -4.12
C SER A 24 6.30 1.06 -4.34
N ARG A 25 5.24 0.56 -3.69
CA ARG A 25 4.71 -0.80 -3.92
C ARG A 25 4.24 -0.99 -5.35
N ASP A 26 3.58 0.04 -5.90
CA ASP A 26 3.16 0.09 -7.31
C ASP A 26 4.34 0.12 -8.29
N THR A 27 5.58 0.19 -7.81
CA THR A 27 6.81 0.20 -8.62
C THR A 27 7.73 -1.01 -8.41
N LEU A 28 7.32 -1.97 -7.56
CA LEU A 28 8.16 -3.11 -7.22
C LEU A 28 8.26 -4.16 -8.33
N PHE A 29 9.42 -4.83 -8.36
CA PHE A 29 9.67 -6.06 -9.10
C PHE A 29 10.21 -7.11 -8.14
N LEU A 30 9.73 -8.35 -8.28
CA LEU A 30 10.29 -9.50 -7.60
C LEU A 30 11.01 -10.37 -8.62
N ILE A 31 12.33 -10.45 -8.50
CA ILE A 31 13.17 -11.25 -9.38
C ILE A 31 13.62 -12.52 -8.64
N LEU A 32 13.05 -13.65 -9.04
CA LEU A 32 13.42 -14.98 -8.62
C LEU A 32 14.60 -15.44 -9.50
N THR A 33 15.75 -15.79 -8.91
CA THR A 33 16.96 -16.17 -9.67
C THR A 33 17.48 -17.59 -9.38
N HIS A 34 18.20 -18.19 -10.33
CA HIS A 34 18.74 -19.56 -10.30
C HIS A 34 17.75 -20.62 -10.79
N SER A 35 16.84 -20.24 -11.72
CA SER A 35 15.85 -21.18 -12.25
C SER A 35 16.47 -22.40 -12.93
N GLY A 36 17.63 -22.25 -13.56
CA GLY A 36 18.30 -23.34 -14.26
C GLY A 36 18.97 -24.36 -13.33
N LEU A 37 18.95 -24.17 -12.01
CA LEU A 37 19.32 -25.19 -11.03
C LEU A 37 18.17 -26.13 -10.65
N TYR A 38 16.94 -25.82 -11.07
CA TYR A 38 15.73 -26.55 -10.73
C TYR A 38 15.01 -27.08 -11.98
N PRO A 39 14.30 -28.20 -11.89
CA PRO A 39 13.39 -28.68 -12.94
C PRO A 39 12.30 -27.64 -13.29
N ASN A 40 11.81 -27.64 -14.54
CA ASN A 40 10.83 -26.66 -15.02
C ASN A 40 9.52 -26.68 -14.23
N ASP A 41 9.03 -27.86 -13.85
CA ASP A 41 7.84 -28.07 -13.01
C ASP A 41 8.03 -27.47 -11.60
N GLU A 42 9.22 -27.59 -11.02
CA GLU A 42 9.55 -26.97 -9.75
C GLU A 42 9.64 -25.44 -9.86
N VAL A 43 10.21 -24.92 -10.96
CA VAL A 43 10.26 -23.49 -11.24
C VAL A 43 8.85 -22.90 -11.39
N GLU A 44 7.96 -23.57 -12.12
CA GLU A 44 6.57 -23.15 -12.27
C GLU A 44 5.81 -23.16 -10.95
N ARG A 45 5.98 -24.21 -10.14
CA ARG A 45 5.39 -24.29 -8.80
C ARG A 45 5.85 -23.15 -7.90
N LEU A 46 7.16 -22.86 -7.88
CA LEU A 46 7.73 -21.79 -7.05
C LEU A 46 7.33 -20.39 -7.56
N HIS A 47 7.15 -20.23 -8.87
CA HIS A 47 6.61 -19.00 -9.45
C HIS A 47 5.14 -18.79 -9.07
N ALA A 48 4.32 -19.83 -9.16
CA ALA A 48 2.92 -19.80 -8.74
C ALA A 48 2.78 -19.50 -7.23
N GLU A 49 3.62 -20.11 -6.39
CA GLU A 49 3.64 -19.83 -4.95
C GLU A 49 4.11 -18.40 -4.65
N ALA A 50 5.09 -17.87 -5.40
CA ALA A 50 5.50 -16.47 -5.27
C ALA A 50 4.37 -15.51 -5.69
N LYS A 51 3.63 -15.80 -6.77
CA LYS A 51 2.44 -15.03 -7.15
C LYS A 51 1.37 -15.07 -6.06
N ARG A 52 1.12 -16.24 -5.46
CA ARG A 52 0.18 -16.37 -4.34
C ARG A 52 0.61 -15.54 -3.13
N LEU A 53 1.89 -15.57 -2.79
CA LEU A 53 2.44 -14.92 -1.59
C LEU A 53 2.60 -13.40 -1.73
N TYR A 54 2.86 -12.91 -2.94
CA TYR A 54 3.25 -11.52 -3.18
C TYR A 54 2.34 -10.79 -4.18
N GLY A 55 1.35 -11.46 -4.78
CA GLY A 55 0.47 -10.88 -5.80
C GLY A 55 -0.42 -9.74 -5.31
N ASN A 56 -0.69 -9.68 -4.00
CA ASN A 56 -1.37 -8.56 -3.35
C ASN A 56 -0.46 -7.33 -3.15
N ILE A 57 0.87 -7.50 -3.25
CA ILE A 57 1.87 -6.45 -3.02
C ILE A 57 2.55 -6.03 -4.33
N ILE A 58 2.76 -6.96 -5.25
CA ILE A 58 3.48 -6.79 -6.51
C ILE A 58 2.61 -7.37 -7.61
N THR A 59 2.36 -6.60 -8.67
CA THR A 59 1.58 -7.08 -9.81
C THR A 59 2.22 -8.34 -10.39
N GLU A 60 1.40 -9.35 -10.71
CA GLU A 60 1.90 -10.66 -11.12
C GLU A 60 2.84 -10.62 -12.33
N ASP A 61 2.66 -9.66 -13.24
CA ASP A 61 3.50 -9.45 -14.42
C ASP A 61 4.90 -8.90 -14.10
N ARG A 62 5.14 -8.51 -12.84
CA ARG A 62 6.42 -8.02 -12.29
C ARG A 62 7.07 -8.99 -11.31
N ILE A 63 6.47 -10.17 -11.13
CA ILE A 63 7.09 -11.31 -10.46
C ILE A 63 7.75 -12.17 -11.56
N LEU A 64 9.06 -12.03 -11.71
CA LEU A 64 9.82 -12.58 -12.83
C LEU A 64 10.79 -13.67 -12.37
N VAL A 65 10.96 -14.68 -13.20
CA VAL A 65 11.91 -15.77 -13.00
C VAL A 65 13.05 -15.62 -14.01
N VAL A 66 14.28 -15.61 -13.51
CA VAL A 66 15.52 -15.50 -14.31
C VAL A 66 16.59 -16.46 -13.79
N ASP A 67 17.71 -16.56 -14.51
CA ASP A 67 18.90 -17.22 -14.00
C ASP A 67 20.15 -16.35 -14.18
N SER A 68 20.62 -15.79 -13.06
CA SER A 68 21.81 -14.95 -13.06
C SER A 68 23.10 -15.71 -13.37
N LEU A 69 23.20 -17.01 -13.09
CA LEU A 69 24.37 -17.82 -13.41
C LEU A 69 24.43 -18.12 -14.91
N LEU A 70 23.30 -18.45 -15.54
CA LEU A 70 23.22 -18.59 -17.00
C LEU A 70 23.55 -17.26 -17.69
N ARG A 71 23.03 -16.13 -17.18
CA ARG A 71 23.40 -14.82 -17.73
C ARG A 71 24.90 -14.55 -17.64
N LEU A 72 25.54 -14.90 -16.52
CA LEU A 72 27.00 -14.77 -16.36
C LEU A 72 27.76 -15.68 -17.32
N ILE A 73 27.31 -16.92 -17.53
CA ILE A 73 27.92 -17.85 -18.50
C ILE A 73 27.78 -17.31 -19.92
N HIS A 74 26.62 -16.80 -20.30
CA HIS A 74 26.42 -16.14 -21.59
C HIS A 74 27.41 -14.99 -21.78
N CYS A 75 27.61 -14.14 -20.76
CA CYS A 75 28.59 -13.05 -20.82
C CYS A 75 30.03 -13.57 -20.99
N ASP A 76 30.40 -14.64 -20.29
CA ASP A 76 31.72 -15.27 -20.45
C ASP A 76 31.92 -15.79 -21.89
N LEU A 77 30.91 -16.51 -22.43
CA LEU A 77 30.93 -17.01 -23.82
C LEU A 77 31.01 -15.86 -24.83
N SER A 78 30.23 -14.80 -24.62
CA SER A 78 30.25 -13.58 -25.46
C SER A 78 31.62 -12.89 -25.47
N ASN A 79 32.36 -13.01 -24.37
CA ASN A 79 33.72 -12.48 -24.21
C ASN A 79 34.81 -13.47 -24.68
N ASN A 80 34.45 -14.52 -25.43
CA ASN A 80 35.34 -15.57 -25.92
C ASN A 80 36.06 -16.36 -24.81
N VAL A 81 35.50 -16.43 -23.61
CA VAL A 81 36.01 -17.31 -22.55
C VAL A 81 35.66 -18.75 -22.91
N SER A 82 36.67 -19.63 -22.94
CA SER A 82 36.46 -21.03 -23.31
C SER A 82 35.57 -21.77 -22.29
N VAL A 83 34.78 -22.75 -22.77
CA VAL A 83 33.96 -23.61 -21.92
C VAL A 83 34.79 -24.32 -20.84
N GLN A 84 36.03 -24.68 -21.14
CA GLN A 84 36.95 -25.29 -20.17
C GLN A 84 37.27 -24.33 -19.00
N GLU A 85 37.46 -23.05 -19.29
CA GLU A 85 37.71 -22.01 -18.30
C GLU A 85 36.47 -21.73 -17.44
N ILE A 86 35.29 -21.64 -18.06
CA ILE A 86 34.00 -21.43 -17.36
C ILE A 86 33.73 -22.57 -16.36
N ARG A 87 34.07 -23.81 -16.73
CA ARG A 87 33.90 -25.01 -15.90
C ARG A 87 34.82 -25.07 -14.68
N LYS A 88 35.82 -24.20 -14.54
CA LYS A 88 36.62 -24.10 -13.30
C LYS A 88 35.78 -23.60 -12.11
N SER A 89 34.67 -22.92 -12.37
CA SER A 89 33.68 -22.59 -11.34
C SER A 89 32.71 -23.76 -11.15
N GLU A 90 32.75 -24.43 -9.99
CA GLU A 90 31.85 -25.57 -9.71
C GLU A 90 30.36 -25.21 -9.85
N LYS A 91 29.98 -23.97 -9.51
CA LYS A 91 28.59 -23.48 -9.70
C LYS A 91 28.20 -23.39 -11.19
N LYS A 92 29.08 -22.85 -12.03
CA LYS A 92 28.84 -22.73 -13.49
C LYS A 92 28.94 -24.10 -14.17
N LYS A 93 29.87 -24.95 -13.75
CA LYS A 93 30.05 -26.32 -14.26
C LYS A 93 28.80 -27.17 -14.09
N LYS A 94 28.16 -27.11 -12.91
CA LYS A 94 26.96 -27.90 -12.61
C LYS A 94 25.78 -27.54 -13.52
N ILE A 95 25.54 -26.25 -13.71
CA ILE A 95 24.41 -25.78 -14.53
C ILE A 95 24.71 -25.93 -16.03
N LEU A 96 25.95 -25.64 -16.46
CA LEU A 96 26.35 -25.65 -17.87
C LEU A 96 26.29 -27.03 -18.52
N ALA A 97 26.43 -28.11 -17.75
CA ALA A 97 26.36 -29.47 -18.28
C ALA A 97 24.99 -29.74 -18.94
N ALA A 98 23.90 -29.42 -18.24
CA ALA A 98 22.53 -29.64 -18.74
C ALA A 98 22.24 -28.83 -20.03
N TYR A 99 22.70 -27.58 -20.09
CA TYR A 99 22.47 -26.73 -21.27
C TYR A 99 23.39 -27.04 -22.44
N LYS A 100 24.52 -27.71 -22.19
CA LYS A 100 25.39 -28.23 -23.25
C LYS A 100 24.75 -29.44 -23.93
N ASP A 101 24.22 -30.36 -23.14
CA ASP A 101 23.49 -31.52 -23.67
C ASP A 101 22.27 -31.05 -24.47
N GLN A 102 21.51 -30.07 -23.93
CA GLN A 102 20.39 -29.45 -24.65
C GLN A 102 20.82 -28.79 -25.98
N ALA A 103 21.93 -28.05 -26.00
CA ALA A 103 22.41 -27.40 -27.22
C ALA A 103 22.83 -28.41 -28.30
N GLU A 104 23.43 -29.54 -27.89
CA GLU A 104 23.80 -30.64 -28.79
C GLU A 104 22.55 -31.36 -29.33
N ASP A 105 21.58 -31.65 -28.46
CA ASP A 105 20.31 -32.29 -28.84
C ASP A 105 19.48 -31.41 -29.79
N GLU A 106 19.44 -30.10 -29.54
CA GLU A 106 18.70 -29.12 -30.36
C GLU A 106 19.47 -28.64 -31.60
N GLN A 107 20.75 -29.02 -31.77
CA GLN A 107 21.64 -28.52 -32.82
C GLN A 107 21.75 -26.98 -32.85
N ARG A 108 21.90 -26.38 -31.68
CA ARG A 108 21.98 -24.92 -31.49
C ARG A 108 23.31 -24.51 -30.87
N GLU A 109 23.66 -23.24 -31.07
CA GLU A 109 24.82 -22.67 -30.39
C GLU A 109 24.56 -22.54 -28.89
N LEU A 110 25.50 -23.02 -28.07
CA LEU A 110 25.40 -23.02 -26.61
C LEU A 110 25.16 -21.61 -26.04
N ILE A 111 25.74 -20.59 -26.68
CA ILE A 111 25.58 -19.19 -26.27
C ILE A 111 24.11 -18.76 -26.34
N ASP A 112 23.37 -19.18 -27.37
CA ASP A 112 21.97 -18.82 -27.57
C ASP A 112 21.06 -19.56 -26.59
N VAL A 113 21.31 -20.87 -26.40
CA VAL A 113 20.55 -21.71 -25.45
C VAL A 113 20.68 -21.18 -24.02
N VAL A 114 21.90 -20.82 -23.61
CA VAL A 114 22.16 -20.24 -22.28
C VAL A 114 21.54 -18.84 -22.14
N TYR A 115 21.52 -18.03 -23.21
CA TYR A 115 20.89 -16.72 -23.18
C TYR A 115 19.38 -16.82 -22.98
N GLU A 116 18.70 -17.64 -23.77
CA GLU A 116 17.25 -17.84 -23.70
C GLU A 116 16.84 -18.40 -22.35
N ALA A 117 17.54 -19.44 -21.88
CA ALA A 117 17.27 -20.07 -20.59
C ALA A 117 17.50 -19.12 -19.39
N SER A 118 18.32 -18.07 -19.56
CA SER A 118 18.51 -17.05 -18.53
C SER A 118 17.27 -16.18 -18.30
N ARG A 119 16.39 -16.05 -19.30
CA ARG A 119 15.17 -15.22 -19.31
C ARG A 119 15.39 -13.72 -19.04
N PHE A 120 16.63 -13.24 -19.19
CA PHE A 120 16.96 -11.82 -18.97
C PHE A 120 16.35 -10.88 -20.02
N GLU A 121 16.12 -11.35 -21.26
CA GLU A 121 15.46 -10.56 -22.29
C GLU A 121 14.03 -10.18 -21.88
N THR A 122 13.25 -11.16 -21.41
CA THR A 122 11.90 -10.95 -20.86
C THR A 122 11.92 -9.97 -19.69
N MET A 123 12.90 -10.10 -18.78
CA MET A 123 13.06 -9.18 -17.66
C MET A 123 13.35 -7.74 -18.12
N ILE A 124 14.30 -7.57 -19.04
CA ILE A 124 14.66 -6.25 -19.59
C ILE A 124 13.47 -5.62 -20.30
N LYS A 125 12.74 -6.40 -21.10
CA LYS A 125 11.51 -5.93 -21.77
C LYS A 125 10.48 -5.43 -20.77
N LYS A 126 10.22 -6.19 -19.70
CA LYS A 126 9.27 -5.82 -18.65
C LYS A 126 9.71 -4.58 -17.86
N ILE A 127 11.00 -4.47 -17.56
CA ILE A 127 11.57 -3.27 -16.94
C ILE A 127 11.40 -2.06 -17.85
N ASN A 128 11.69 -2.17 -19.15
CA ASN A 128 11.54 -1.07 -20.11
C ASN A 128 10.07 -0.65 -20.31
N GLU A 129 9.15 -1.62 -20.42
CA GLU A 129 7.70 -1.36 -20.47
C GLU A 129 7.20 -0.63 -19.22
N PHE A 130 7.75 -0.95 -18.04
CA PHE A 130 7.42 -0.28 -16.80
C PHE A 130 8.07 1.11 -16.69
N SER A 131 9.36 1.23 -16.99
CA SER A 131 10.10 2.49 -16.92
C SER A 131 9.53 3.58 -17.83
N THR A 132 8.87 3.19 -18.94
CA THR A 132 8.15 4.12 -19.82
C THR A 132 6.79 4.58 -19.25
N LYS A 133 6.21 3.86 -18.29
CA LYS A 133 4.86 4.13 -17.74
C LYS A 133 4.88 4.71 -16.32
N ALA A 134 5.83 4.29 -15.49
CA ALA A 134 5.81 4.61 -14.05
C ALA A 134 5.98 6.10 -13.73
N PRO A 135 6.89 6.86 -14.38
CA PRO A 135 6.96 8.30 -14.19
C PRO A 135 5.69 9.01 -14.68
N ASN A 136 5.08 8.51 -15.76
CA ASN A 136 3.87 9.11 -16.34
C ASN A 136 2.66 8.97 -15.41
N LEU A 137 2.51 7.84 -14.71
CA LEU A 137 1.42 7.65 -13.75
C LEU A 137 1.54 8.59 -12.54
N GLN A 138 2.75 8.71 -11.97
CA GLN A 138 2.99 9.64 -10.86
C GLN A 138 2.85 11.10 -11.28
N LEU A 139 3.34 11.44 -12.48
CA LEU A 139 3.15 12.78 -13.05
C LEU A 139 1.69 13.05 -13.33
N GLN A 140 0.91 12.07 -13.79
CA GLN A 140 -0.51 12.23 -14.04
C GLN A 140 -1.28 12.54 -12.73
N GLU A 141 -1.03 11.81 -11.64
CA GLU A 141 -1.65 12.11 -10.34
C GLU A 141 -1.27 13.51 -9.83
N ILE A 142 0.00 13.88 -9.95
CA ILE A 142 0.47 15.22 -9.56
C ILE A 142 -0.20 16.30 -10.43
N LEU A 143 -0.26 16.09 -11.74
CA LEU A 143 -0.90 17.00 -12.69
C LEU A 143 -2.39 17.12 -12.42
N GLU A 144 -3.09 16.04 -12.08
CA GLU A 144 -4.50 16.06 -11.70
C GLU A 144 -4.72 16.85 -10.41
N LYS A 145 -3.88 16.65 -9.37
CA LYS A 145 -3.95 17.45 -8.14
C LYS A 145 -3.63 18.93 -8.38
N ILE A 146 -2.63 19.24 -9.21
CA ILE A 146 -2.30 20.61 -9.60
C ILE A 146 -3.47 21.25 -10.37
N LYS A 147 -4.02 20.54 -11.36
CA LYS A 147 -5.15 21.00 -12.17
C LYS A 147 -6.36 21.31 -11.29
N SER A 148 -6.76 20.38 -10.41
CA SER A 148 -7.86 20.61 -9.47
C SER A 148 -7.58 21.79 -8.53
N GLY A 149 -6.33 21.94 -8.07
CA GLY A 149 -5.90 23.10 -7.29
C GLY A 149 -6.10 24.43 -8.02
N TYR A 150 -5.76 24.49 -9.31
CA TYR A 150 -5.97 25.68 -10.15
C TYR A 150 -7.45 25.93 -10.45
N GLU A 151 -8.24 24.91 -10.77
CA GLU A 151 -9.70 25.02 -10.98
C GLU A 151 -10.38 25.63 -9.74
N ASN A 152 -9.99 25.18 -8.53
CA ASN A 152 -10.49 25.74 -7.28
C ASN A 152 -10.06 27.20 -7.05
N GLN A 153 -8.85 27.58 -7.45
CA GLN A 153 -8.38 28.97 -7.35
C GLN A 153 -9.12 29.90 -8.31
N GLU A 154 -9.29 29.48 -9.56
CA GLU A 154 -10.02 30.22 -10.59
C GLU A 154 -11.47 30.49 -10.16
N GLU A 155 -12.13 29.47 -9.58
CA GLU A 155 -13.47 29.62 -9.03
C GLU A 155 -13.50 30.62 -7.85
N ARG A 156 -12.52 30.59 -6.95
CA ARG A 156 -12.44 31.54 -5.84
C ARG A 156 -12.24 32.98 -6.33
N TYR A 157 -11.37 33.18 -7.32
CA TYR A 157 -11.13 34.51 -7.90
C TYR A 157 -12.35 35.03 -8.65
N SER A 158 -13.02 34.18 -9.42
CA SER A 158 -14.26 34.55 -10.14
C SER A 158 -15.34 35.02 -9.16
N ASN A 159 -15.61 34.23 -8.11
CA ASN A 159 -16.57 34.62 -7.07
C ASN A 159 -16.17 35.92 -6.35
N HIS A 160 -14.88 36.13 -6.12
CA HIS A 160 -14.41 37.36 -5.48
C HIS A 160 -14.59 38.59 -6.38
N ILE A 161 -14.30 38.46 -7.67
CA ILE A 161 -14.55 39.51 -8.67
C ILE A 161 -16.04 39.84 -8.73
N GLU A 162 -16.92 38.82 -8.78
CA GLU A 162 -18.37 39.04 -8.79
C GLU A 162 -18.86 39.82 -7.57
N LEU A 163 -18.39 39.44 -6.38
CA LEU A 163 -18.69 40.15 -5.14
C LEU A 163 -18.21 41.62 -5.17
N LYS A 164 -17.00 41.88 -5.66
CA LYS A 164 -16.47 43.24 -5.82
C LYS A 164 -17.22 44.06 -6.86
N GLU A 165 -17.70 43.44 -7.93
CA GLU A 165 -18.56 44.08 -8.93
C GLU A 165 -19.93 44.46 -8.36
N ILE A 166 -20.48 43.66 -7.44
CA ILE A 166 -21.70 44.01 -6.69
C ILE A 166 -21.40 45.18 -5.74
N GLU A 167 -20.32 45.13 -4.95
CA GLU A 167 -19.91 46.18 -4.01
C GLU A 167 -19.80 47.55 -4.68
N LYS A 168 -19.15 47.60 -5.85
CA LYS A 168 -18.99 48.81 -6.67
C LYS A 168 -20.33 49.43 -7.10
N LYS A 169 -21.34 48.59 -7.38
CA LYS A 169 -22.64 49.02 -7.92
C LYS A 169 -23.62 49.38 -6.80
N ASP A 170 -23.71 48.54 -5.77
CA ASP A 170 -24.64 48.68 -4.67
C ASP A 170 -24.05 48.03 -3.38
N PRO A 171 -23.53 48.84 -2.44
CA PRO A 171 -23.00 48.36 -1.18
C PRO A 171 -24.03 47.67 -0.28
N GLN A 172 -25.33 48.00 -0.40
CA GLN A 172 -26.37 47.33 0.40
C GLN A 172 -26.65 45.94 -0.15
N LEU A 173 -26.74 45.81 -1.49
CA LEU A 173 -26.89 44.51 -2.16
C LEU A 173 -25.68 43.61 -1.89
N PHE A 174 -24.47 44.18 -1.85
CA PHE A 174 -23.26 43.46 -1.47
C PHE A 174 -23.33 42.89 -0.05
N ALA A 175 -23.77 43.70 0.93
CA ALA A 175 -23.94 43.23 2.30
C ALA A 175 -25.01 42.12 2.41
N GLN A 176 -26.09 42.21 1.63
CA GLN A 176 -27.12 41.16 1.54
C GLN A 176 -26.56 39.86 0.95
N GLU A 177 -25.77 39.96 -0.12
CA GLU A 177 -25.15 38.81 -0.78
C GLU A 177 -24.15 38.11 0.14
N ILE A 178 -23.34 38.87 0.89
CA ILE A 178 -22.46 38.28 1.91
C ILE A 178 -23.26 37.53 2.99
N ASN A 179 -24.36 38.10 3.48
CA ASN A 179 -25.22 37.41 4.45
C ASN A 179 -25.84 36.13 3.86
N ARG A 180 -26.26 36.17 2.59
CA ARG A 180 -26.78 34.99 1.88
C ARG A 180 -25.73 33.88 1.82
N ILE A 181 -24.50 34.20 1.42
CA ILE A 181 -23.38 33.25 1.37
C ILE A 181 -23.07 32.72 2.77
N HIS A 182 -23.08 33.58 3.79
CA HIS A 182 -22.83 33.18 5.18
C HIS A 182 -23.86 32.14 5.67
N ASN A 183 -25.15 32.39 5.42
CA ASN A 183 -26.22 31.46 5.78
C ASN A 183 -26.11 30.14 5.02
N ALA A 184 -25.82 30.20 3.71
CA ALA A 184 -25.58 29.00 2.91
C ALA A 184 -24.40 28.18 3.48
N LEU A 185 -23.32 28.83 3.92
CA LEU A 185 -22.19 28.12 4.55
C LEU A 185 -22.55 27.45 5.88
N GLU A 186 -23.46 28.02 6.69
CA GLU A 186 -23.99 27.34 7.87
C GLU A 186 -24.90 26.14 7.51
N GLU A 187 -25.72 26.27 6.46
CA GLU A 187 -26.50 25.14 5.93
C GLU A 187 -25.58 24.01 5.44
N TYR A 188 -24.52 24.35 4.70
CA TYR A 188 -23.52 23.38 4.26
C TYR A 188 -22.82 22.69 5.43
N LYS A 189 -22.46 23.45 6.47
CA LYS A 189 -21.89 22.90 7.71
C LYS A 189 -22.83 21.87 8.36
N LEU A 190 -24.13 22.16 8.44
CA LEU A 190 -25.11 21.20 8.95
C LEU A 190 -25.18 19.94 8.07
N LEU A 191 -25.16 20.10 6.74
CA LEU A 191 -25.19 18.99 5.80
C LEU A 191 -23.93 18.11 5.89
N THR A 192 -22.76 18.70 6.13
CA THR A 192 -21.52 17.92 6.38
C THR A 192 -21.57 17.15 7.70
N GLN A 193 -22.23 17.68 8.74
CA GLN A 193 -22.45 16.94 9.99
C GLN A 193 -23.43 15.77 9.79
N GLN A 194 -24.49 15.97 9.01
CA GLN A 194 -25.39 14.87 8.62
C GLN A 194 -24.64 13.79 7.84
N THR A 195 -23.83 14.19 6.85
CA THR A 195 -23.00 13.28 6.06
C THR A 195 -22.06 12.45 6.95
N LYS A 196 -21.46 13.07 7.97
CA LYS A 196 -20.64 12.37 8.96
C LYS A 196 -21.44 11.31 9.72
N GLU A 197 -22.62 11.63 10.21
CA GLU A 197 -23.44 10.67 10.96
C GLU A 197 -23.98 9.55 10.07
N ASP A 198 -24.28 9.84 8.80
CA ASP A 198 -24.69 8.85 7.81
C ASP A 198 -23.56 7.86 7.51
N VAL A 199 -22.34 8.36 7.31
CA VAL A 199 -21.14 7.52 7.15
C VAL A 199 -20.92 6.69 8.41
N LYS A 200 -20.93 7.31 9.59
CA LYS A 200 -20.76 6.60 10.87
C LYS A 200 -21.77 5.47 11.05
N THR A 201 -23.04 5.71 10.72
CA THR A 201 -24.12 4.74 10.83
C THR A 201 -23.89 3.55 9.89
N ALA A 202 -23.47 3.83 8.65
CA ALA A 202 -23.16 2.78 7.68
C ALA A 202 -22.02 1.84 8.13
N TYR A 203 -21.04 2.35 8.88
CA TYR A 203 -19.94 1.54 9.42
C TYR A 203 -20.20 0.92 10.80
N SER A 204 -21.30 1.27 11.46
CA SER A 204 -21.64 0.80 12.82
C SER A 204 -22.51 -0.46 12.86
N GLY A 205 -23.09 -0.87 11.73
CA GLY A 205 -24.00 -2.03 11.66
C GLY A 205 -23.30 -3.39 11.81
N ARG A 206 -24.04 -4.39 12.34
CA ARG A 206 -23.57 -5.79 12.46
C ARG A 206 -23.25 -6.44 11.11
N ASP A 207 -23.94 -6.01 10.07
CA ASP A 207 -23.79 -6.51 8.69
C ASP A 207 -22.81 -5.66 7.86
N SER A 208 -21.96 -4.85 8.52
CA SER A 208 -20.94 -4.09 7.81
C SER A 208 -19.92 -5.03 7.18
N SER A 209 -19.48 -4.70 5.96
CA SER A 209 -18.58 -5.53 5.15
C SER A 209 -17.31 -5.92 5.91
N TRP A 210 -16.76 -4.99 6.70
CA TRP A 210 -15.56 -5.22 7.51
C TRP A 210 -15.81 -6.18 8.67
N GLN A 211 -16.99 -6.16 9.31
CA GLN A 211 -17.34 -7.13 10.36
C GLN A 211 -17.47 -8.53 9.79
N MET A 212 -18.15 -8.69 8.65
CA MET A 212 -18.22 -9.97 7.93
C MET A 212 -16.83 -10.49 7.55
N SER A 213 -15.93 -9.59 7.15
CA SER A 213 -14.55 -9.94 6.82
C SER A 213 -13.77 -10.41 8.06
N ILE A 214 -13.94 -9.75 9.21
CA ILE A 214 -13.35 -10.19 10.49
C ILE A 214 -13.89 -11.58 10.87
N GLU A 215 -15.19 -11.82 10.77
CA GLU A 215 -15.77 -13.13 11.10
C GLU A 215 -15.28 -14.23 10.14
N ALA A 216 -15.10 -13.91 8.85
CA ALA A 216 -14.48 -14.83 7.90
C ALA A 216 -13.02 -15.16 8.27
N LEU A 217 -12.25 -14.18 8.75
CA LEU A 217 -10.91 -14.42 9.29
C LEU A 217 -10.95 -15.32 10.53
N LYS A 218 -11.85 -15.04 11.48
CA LYS A 218 -12.04 -15.87 12.70
C LYS A 218 -12.42 -17.31 12.40
N ALA A 219 -13.15 -17.56 11.33
CA ALA A 219 -13.51 -18.92 10.94
C ALA A 219 -12.37 -19.64 10.20
N ARG A 220 -11.72 -18.95 9.24
CA ARG A 220 -10.80 -19.58 8.30
C ARG A 220 -9.45 -19.96 8.92
N TYR A 221 -8.78 -19.01 9.55
CA TYR A 221 -7.37 -19.19 9.91
C TYR A 221 -7.14 -20.06 11.15
N PRO A 222 -8.02 -20.05 12.17
CA PRO A 222 -7.88 -20.99 13.27
C PRO A 222 -7.96 -22.45 12.83
N GLU A 223 -8.83 -22.77 11.87
CA GLU A 223 -8.95 -24.12 11.30
C GLU A 223 -7.69 -24.51 10.51
N LEU A 224 -7.14 -23.58 9.72
CA LEU A 224 -5.90 -23.83 8.98
C LEU A 224 -4.69 -24.03 9.91
N ILE A 225 -4.58 -23.22 10.97
CA ILE A 225 -3.49 -23.34 11.95
C ILE A 225 -3.61 -24.64 12.75
N SER A 226 -4.81 -25.02 13.19
CA SER A 226 -5.02 -26.24 13.99
C SER A 226 -4.78 -27.52 13.17
N SER A 227 -5.20 -27.55 11.91
CA SER A 227 -5.12 -28.71 11.01
C SER A 227 -3.73 -28.93 10.38
N GLY A 228 -2.81 -27.97 10.48
CA GLY A 228 -1.45 -28.10 9.94
C GLY A 228 -0.69 -29.30 10.51
N ASP A 229 -0.19 -30.18 9.67
CA ASP A 229 0.48 -31.43 10.06
C ASP A 229 2.00 -31.29 10.27
N SER A 230 2.55 -30.10 9.99
CA SER A 230 3.96 -29.79 10.09
C SER A 230 4.19 -28.35 10.52
N ILE A 231 5.38 -28.09 11.07
CA ILE A 231 5.78 -26.75 11.54
C ILE A 231 5.75 -25.75 10.37
N GLU A 232 6.19 -26.15 9.19
CA GLU A 232 6.20 -25.33 7.98
C GLU A 232 4.79 -24.93 7.54
N ILE A 233 3.83 -25.86 7.59
CA ILE A 233 2.44 -25.58 7.21
C ILE A 233 1.79 -24.63 8.22
N VAL A 234 2.00 -24.83 9.52
CA VAL A 234 1.49 -23.93 10.56
C VAL A 234 2.05 -22.52 10.40
N ARG A 235 3.36 -22.37 10.16
CA ARG A 235 3.99 -21.06 9.89
C ARG A 235 3.39 -20.35 8.68
N LYS A 236 3.19 -21.10 7.59
CA LYS A 236 2.53 -20.57 6.39
C LYS A 236 1.13 -20.05 6.70
N HIS A 237 0.33 -20.78 7.46
CA HIS A 237 -1.02 -20.36 7.81
C HIS A 237 -1.06 -19.15 8.73
N VAL A 238 -0.16 -19.05 9.72
CA VAL A 238 0.00 -17.86 10.56
C VAL A 238 0.35 -16.64 9.71
N LYS A 239 1.27 -16.81 8.76
CA LYS A 239 1.67 -15.74 7.86
C LYS A 239 0.54 -15.29 6.94
N ASP A 240 -0.14 -16.24 6.29
CA ASP A 240 -1.30 -15.95 5.44
C ASP A 240 -2.41 -15.23 6.24
N ALA A 241 -2.52 -15.52 7.55
CA ALA A 241 -3.47 -14.84 8.45
C ALA A 241 -3.06 -13.39 8.72
N ALA A 242 -1.78 -13.16 9.02
CA ALA A 242 -1.24 -11.81 9.22
C ALA A 242 -1.37 -10.93 7.97
N ASP A 243 -1.07 -11.49 6.79
CA ASP A 243 -1.24 -10.80 5.50
C ASP A 243 -2.71 -10.41 5.27
N ALA A 244 -3.64 -11.32 5.53
CA ALA A 244 -5.07 -11.05 5.35
C ALA A 244 -5.60 -10.00 6.33
N ILE A 245 -5.07 -9.95 7.56
CA ILE A 245 -5.37 -8.87 8.51
C ILE A 245 -4.87 -7.53 7.97
N ALA A 246 -3.64 -7.47 7.47
CA ALA A 246 -3.05 -6.24 6.92
C ALA A 246 -3.84 -5.73 5.71
N ASP A 247 -4.24 -6.62 4.80
CA ASP A 247 -5.07 -6.30 3.65
C ASP A 247 -6.45 -5.76 4.08
N LEU A 248 -7.06 -6.38 5.09
CA LEU A 248 -8.34 -5.92 5.65
C LEU A 248 -8.23 -4.51 6.25
N VAL A 249 -7.17 -4.22 7.00
CA VAL A 249 -6.91 -2.88 7.56
C VAL A 249 -6.80 -1.84 6.44
N GLN A 250 -6.05 -2.15 5.38
CA GLN A 250 -5.89 -1.24 4.25
C GLN A 250 -7.20 -1.05 3.48
N ALA A 251 -7.94 -2.13 3.24
CA ALA A 251 -9.22 -2.10 2.54
C ALA A 251 -10.26 -1.29 3.30
N PHE A 252 -10.38 -1.49 4.62
CA PHE A 252 -11.28 -0.73 5.49
C PHE A 252 -11.05 0.77 5.36
N SER A 253 -9.79 1.19 5.44
CA SER A 253 -9.43 2.61 5.39
C SER A 253 -9.70 3.24 4.02
N ARG A 254 -9.33 2.56 2.93
CA ARG A 254 -9.58 3.05 1.57
C ARG A 254 -11.08 3.17 1.28
N ASP A 255 -11.86 2.17 1.72
CA ASP A 255 -13.31 2.16 1.57
C ASP A 255 -13.96 3.33 2.33
N LEU A 256 -13.52 3.56 3.59
CA LEU A 256 -13.98 4.70 4.39
C LEU A 256 -13.71 6.05 3.70
N THR A 257 -12.49 6.26 3.23
CA THR A 257 -12.11 7.49 2.52
C THR A 257 -12.94 7.68 1.26
N LYS A 258 -13.05 6.64 0.44
CA LYS A 258 -13.83 6.65 -0.80
C LYS A 258 -15.30 6.98 -0.55
N ARG A 259 -15.92 6.32 0.43
CA ARG A 259 -17.35 6.52 0.73
C ARG A 259 -17.65 7.93 1.21
N LEU A 260 -16.76 8.52 2.02
CA LEU A 260 -16.89 9.92 2.41
C LEU A 260 -16.69 10.85 1.21
N HIS A 261 -15.73 10.56 0.32
CA HIS A 261 -15.49 11.34 -0.89
C HIS A 261 -16.73 11.39 -1.79
N GLU A 262 -17.30 10.22 -2.12
CA GLU A 262 -18.50 10.11 -2.96
C GLU A 262 -19.71 10.82 -2.34
N ALA A 263 -19.87 10.72 -1.01
CA ALA A 263 -20.94 11.41 -0.30
C ALA A 263 -20.78 12.93 -0.38
N LEU A 264 -19.56 13.44 -0.17
CA LEU A 264 -19.26 14.87 -0.25
C LEU A 264 -19.35 15.42 -1.67
N GLU A 265 -18.95 14.65 -2.68
CA GLU A 265 -19.09 15.07 -4.07
C GLU A 265 -20.57 15.25 -4.45
N LYS A 266 -21.42 14.30 -4.07
CA LYS A 266 -22.87 14.37 -4.31
C LYS A 266 -23.51 15.54 -3.58
N VAL A 267 -23.18 15.70 -2.30
CA VAL A 267 -23.66 16.79 -1.45
C VAL A 267 -23.19 18.13 -2.01
N GLY A 268 -21.91 18.25 -2.32
CA GLY A 268 -21.27 19.46 -2.83
C GLY A 268 -21.83 19.90 -4.17
N LYS A 269 -22.03 18.97 -5.11
CA LYS A 269 -22.64 19.27 -6.41
C LYS A 269 -24.07 19.79 -6.28
N THR A 270 -24.90 19.08 -5.52
CA THR A 270 -26.29 19.49 -5.26
C THR A 270 -26.35 20.87 -4.62
N PHE A 271 -25.47 21.11 -3.65
CA PHE A 271 -25.39 22.37 -2.93
C PHE A 271 -24.89 23.53 -3.81
N LYS A 272 -23.88 23.29 -4.65
CA LYS A 272 -23.37 24.27 -5.63
C LYS A 272 -24.44 24.66 -6.64
N ASP A 273 -25.23 23.70 -7.14
CA ASP A 273 -26.32 23.96 -8.09
C ASP A 273 -27.44 24.79 -7.44
N GLN A 274 -27.75 24.54 -6.16
CA GLN A 274 -28.80 25.24 -5.41
C GLN A 274 -28.40 26.66 -5.00
N HIS A 275 -27.20 26.82 -4.43
CA HIS A 275 -26.79 28.09 -3.82
C HIS A 275 -25.87 28.93 -4.69
N LYS A 276 -25.32 28.35 -5.78
CA LYS A 276 -24.36 29.00 -6.70
C LYS A 276 -23.18 29.62 -5.95
N ILE A 277 -22.63 28.89 -4.99
CA ILE A 277 -21.45 29.32 -4.23
C ILE A 277 -20.35 28.25 -4.31
N SER A 278 -19.10 28.72 -4.30
CA SER A 278 -17.95 27.84 -4.10
C SER A 278 -17.93 27.31 -2.67
N ILE A 279 -17.75 26.00 -2.55
CA ILE A 279 -17.70 25.29 -1.27
C ILE A 279 -16.25 25.01 -0.85
N PRO A 280 -15.96 25.03 0.45
CA PRO A 280 -14.71 24.52 1.00
C PRO A 280 -14.40 23.09 0.59
N VAL A 281 -13.14 22.84 0.21
CA VAL A 281 -12.59 21.51 -0.09
C VAL A 281 -11.55 21.15 0.97
N ILE A 282 -11.48 19.88 1.36
CA ILE A 282 -10.52 19.33 2.32
C ILE A 282 -9.79 18.13 1.72
N ASP A 283 -8.56 17.88 2.17
CA ASP A 283 -7.76 16.74 1.74
C ASP A 283 -8.05 15.49 2.59
N LEU A 284 -8.90 14.61 2.07
CA LEU A 284 -9.31 13.39 2.77
C LEU A 284 -8.18 12.36 2.89
N ASP A 285 -7.26 12.29 1.91
CA ASP A 285 -6.12 11.36 1.92
C ASP A 285 -5.19 11.67 3.11
N ALA A 286 -4.96 12.97 3.36
CA ALA A 286 -4.16 13.42 4.49
C ALA A 286 -4.80 13.08 5.84
N LEU A 287 -6.13 13.17 5.94
CA LEU A 287 -6.88 12.78 7.13
C LEU A 287 -6.83 11.27 7.36
N GLU A 288 -6.92 10.48 6.29
CA GLU A 288 -6.81 9.03 6.33
C GLU A 288 -5.46 8.63 6.95
N GLN A 289 -4.36 9.16 6.42
CA GLN A 289 -3.02 8.84 6.90
C GLN A 289 -2.87 9.22 8.38
N LYS A 290 -3.32 10.42 8.76
CA LYS A 290 -3.26 10.90 10.15
C LYS A 290 -4.05 10.01 11.11
N SER A 291 -5.21 9.50 10.69
CA SER A 291 -6.02 8.59 11.52
C SER A 291 -5.36 7.23 11.71
N LYS A 292 -4.71 6.69 10.66
CA LYS A 292 -3.93 5.45 10.76
C LYS A 292 -2.77 5.60 11.74
N ASP A 293 -1.96 6.63 11.59
CA ASP A 293 -0.76 6.84 12.42
C ASP A 293 -1.09 6.94 13.92
N LYS A 294 -2.31 7.40 14.26
CA LYS A 294 -2.77 7.51 15.65
C LYS A 294 -3.36 6.20 16.20
N ALA A 295 -4.06 5.44 15.37
CA ALA A 295 -4.70 4.19 15.77
C ALA A 295 -3.70 3.02 15.96
N PHE A 296 -2.60 3.07 15.21
CA PHE A 296 -1.53 2.08 15.21
C PHE A 296 -0.25 2.71 15.79
N LYS A 297 0.11 2.35 17.03
CA LYS A 297 1.40 2.76 17.59
C LYS A 297 2.52 1.95 16.95
N GLU A 298 3.56 2.63 16.49
CA GLU A 298 4.87 2.00 16.33
C GLU A 298 5.44 1.72 17.72
N GLU A 299 5.31 0.47 18.19
CA GLU A 299 6.13 0.02 19.30
C GLU A 299 7.54 -0.25 18.79
N LYS A 300 8.54 0.31 19.48
CA LYS A 300 9.92 -0.15 19.34
C LYS A 300 9.96 -1.59 19.84
N ILE A 301 9.81 -2.53 18.92
CA ILE A 301 10.08 -3.93 19.19
C ILE A 301 11.60 -4.04 19.37
N TYR A 302 12.06 -4.01 20.61
CA TYR A 302 13.38 -4.52 20.93
C TYR A 302 13.32 -6.02 20.69
N LYS A 303 13.80 -6.45 19.52
CA LYS A 303 14.11 -7.86 19.33
C LYS A 303 15.21 -8.22 20.33
N ASP A 304 14.93 -9.15 21.24
CA ASP A 304 16.00 -10.06 21.62
C ASP A 304 16.54 -10.63 20.32
N ARG A 305 17.86 -10.47 20.16
CA ARG A 305 18.61 -10.90 18.99
C ARG A 305 18.17 -12.34 18.70
N GLU A 306 17.61 -12.59 17.51
CA GLU A 306 17.37 -13.95 17.03
C GLU A 306 18.71 -14.71 17.14
N GLU A 307 18.82 -15.56 18.15
CA GLU A 307 19.90 -16.53 18.26
C GLU A 307 19.73 -17.45 17.05
N PRO A 308 20.69 -17.49 16.13
CA PRO A 308 20.54 -18.32 14.93
C PRO A 308 20.49 -19.79 15.32
N TRP A 309 19.51 -20.53 14.80
CA TRP A 309 19.25 -21.96 15.08
C TRP A 309 20.48 -22.89 14.91
N TRP A 310 21.50 -22.47 14.15
CA TRP A 310 22.76 -23.19 13.97
C TRP A 310 23.76 -23.05 15.14
N LYS A 311 23.55 -22.13 16.10
CA LYS A 311 24.32 -22.11 17.37
C LYS A 311 24.00 -23.30 18.28
N PHE A 312 22.78 -23.83 18.20
CA PHE A 312 22.33 -25.01 18.97
C PHE A 312 23.08 -26.29 18.56
N TRP A 313 23.67 -26.30 17.35
CA TRP A 313 24.37 -27.44 16.77
C TRP A 313 25.80 -27.64 17.28
N TRP A 314 26.40 -26.63 17.94
CA TRP A 314 27.82 -26.65 18.36
C TRP A 314 28.11 -27.39 19.68
N TRP A 315 27.08 -27.85 20.41
CA TRP A 315 27.24 -28.57 21.69
C TRP A 315 27.36 -30.11 21.55
N PHE A 316 27.26 -30.66 20.34
CA PHE A 316 27.29 -32.11 20.11
C PHE A 316 28.65 -32.59 19.55
N ARG A 317 29.76 -32.30 20.24
CA ARG A 317 31.08 -32.88 19.90
C ARG A 317 31.56 -33.81 21.02
N ASP A 318 31.75 -35.07 20.62
CA ASP A 318 32.00 -36.27 21.44
C ASP A 318 32.95 -36.09 22.65
N LYS A 319 32.43 -36.38 23.85
CA LYS A 319 33.08 -37.24 24.85
C LYS A 319 32.01 -38.02 25.62
N LYS A 320 32.15 -39.35 25.66
CA LYS A 320 31.26 -40.27 26.38
C LYS A 320 31.52 -40.21 27.88
N GLU A 321 30.46 -40.02 28.66
CA GLU A 321 30.23 -40.55 30.02
C GLU A 321 28.74 -40.29 30.37
N LEU A 322 28.10 -41.18 31.15
CA LEU A 322 26.66 -41.08 31.46
C LEU A 322 26.42 -40.13 32.66
N VAL A 323 25.88 -38.92 32.39
CA VAL A 323 25.70 -37.86 33.41
C VAL A 323 24.39 -37.06 33.17
N GLY A 324 23.22 -37.66 33.45
CA GLY A 324 21.94 -36.92 33.51
C GLY A 324 20.91 -37.21 32.41
N THR A 325 19.72 -36.63 32.54
CA THR A 325 18.58 -36.77 31.62
C THR A 325 18.81 -36.01 30.31
N GLU A 326 18.71 -36.72 29.18
CA GLU A 326 18.83 -36.17 27.83
C GLU A 326 17.49 -35.53 27.40
N GLN A 327 17.46 -34.21 27.14
CA GLN A 327 16.33 -33.59 26.45
C GLN A 327 16.38 -33.98 24.97
N LYS A 328 15.51 -34.91 24.57
CA LYS A 328 15.28 -35.21 23.15
C LYS A 328 14.30 -34.20 22.59
N TYR A 329 14.66 -33.58 21.47
CA TYR A 329 13.73 -32.75 20.71
C TYR A 329 12.56 -33.61 20.23
N ASP A 330 11.35 -33.20 20.58
CA ASP A 330 10.10 -33.83 20.16
C ASP A 330 9.39 -32.88 19.21
N GLU A 331 9.39 -33.26 17.93
CA GLU A 331 8.83 -32.47 16.85
C GLU A 331 7.31 -32.31 16.97
N ASN A 332 6.62 -33.32 17.52
CA ASN A 332 5.17 -33.28 17.73
C ASN A 332 4.81 -32.34 18.88
N LEU A 333 5.54 -32.42 20.00
CA LEU A 333 5.35 -31.47 21.11
C LEU A 333 5.64 -30.03 20.68
N HIS A 334 6.64 -29.81 19.84
CA HIS A 334 6.93 -28.49 19.28
C HIS A 334 5.81 -28.01 18.35
N LEU A 335 5.32 -28.88 17.45
CA LEU A 335 4.20 -28.56 16.57
C LEU A 335 2.94 -28.16 17.36
N ASP A 336 2.57 -28.93 18.38
CA ASP A 336 1.41 -28.66 19.22
C ASP A 336 1.57 -27.34 19.98
N SER A 337 2.75 -27.10 20.57
CA SER A 337 3.05 -25.82 21.24
C SER A 337 2.98 -24.63 20.28
N LEU A 338 3.50 -24.78 19.06
CA LEU A 338 3.45 -23.74 18.04
C LEU A 338 2.02 -23.38 17.65
N LYS A 339 1.16 -24.38 17.44
CA LYS A 339 -0.26 -24.17 17.13
C LYS A 339 -0.98 -23.41 18.25
N GLN A 340 -0.76 -23.80 19.50
CA GLN A 340 -1.40 -23.17 20.65
C GLN A 340 -1.02 -21.70 20.78
N GLU A 341 0.28 -21.37 20.71
CA GLU A 341 0.73 -19.98 20.82
C GLU A 341 0.27 -19.16 19.61
N ALA A 342 0.37 -19.71 18.40
CA ALA A 342 -0.10 -19.06 17.18
C ALA A 342 -1.59 -18.72 17.21
N LEU A 343 -2.44 -19.65 17.67
CA LEU A 343 -3.87 -19.43 17.80
C LEU A 343 -4.17 -18.35 18.84
N LYS A 344 -3.48 -18.38 19.98
CA LYS A 344 -3.65 -17.38 21.04
C LYS A 344 -3.31 -15.99 20.53
N GLU A 345 -2.12 -15.79 19.95
CA GLU A 345 -1.72 -14.50 19.38
C GLU A 345 -2.67 -14.04 18.27
N TYR A 346 -3.08 -14.95 17.38
CA TYR A 346 -4.02 -14.65 16.30
C TYR A 346 -5.37 -14.14 16.83
N TYR A 347 -5.95 -14.82 17.82
CA TYR A 347 -7.22 -14.41 18.42
C TYR A 347 -7.10 -13.08 19.15
N GLU A 348 -5.99 -12.81 19.85
CA GLU A 348 -5.75 -11.51 20.49
C GLU A 348 -5.80 -10.37 19.46
N ILE A 349 -5.12 -10.54 18.32
CA ILE A 349 -5.10 -9.52 17.24
C ILE A 349 -6.48 -9.37 16.60
N VAL A 350 -7.08 -10.46 16.14
CA VAL A 350 -8.35 -10.42 15.40
C VAL A 350 -9.52 -9.93 16.25
N ASN A 351 -9.54 -10.26 17.55
CA ASN A 351 -10.57 -9.76 18.46
C ASN A 351 -10.39 -8.28 18.81
N ALA A 352 -9.18 -7.73 18.65
CA ALA A 352 -8.93 -6.29 18.84
C ALA A 352 -9.34 -5.44 17.61
N LEU A 353 -9.37 -6.03 16.40
CA LEU A 353 -9.69 -5.33 15.16
C LEU A 353 -10.99 -4.51 15.19
N PRO A 354 -12.13 -5.01 15.72
CA PRO A 354 -13.36 -4.22 15.75
C PRO A 354 -13.24 -2.91 16.54
N ASN A 355 -12.52 -2.94 17.66
CA ASN A 355 -12.30 -1.72 18.45
C ASN A 355 -11.35 -0.78 17.72
N LYS A 356 -10.30 -1.32 17.08
CA LYS A 356 -9.37 -0.53 16.28
C LYS A 356 -10.02 0.14 15.08
N PHE A 357 -10.89 -0.56 14.36
CA PHE A 357 -11.63 0.02 13.23
C PHE A 357 -12.60 1.11 13.69
N LYS A 358 -13.24 0.94 14.85
CA LYS A 358 -14.05 1.99 15.47
C LYS A 358 -13.22 3.21 15.89
N GLU A 359 -12.02 3.01 16.45
CA GLU A 359 -11.08 4.09 16.76
C GLU A 359 -10.71 4.88 15.50
N VAL A 360 -10.28 4.19 14.43
CA VAL A 360 -9.95 4.80 13.14
C VAL A 360 -11.13 5.59 12.58
N LEU A 361 -12.32 4.98 12.55
CA LEU A 361 -13.55 5.63 12.08
C LEU A 361 -13.85 6.91 12.86
N ASN A 362 -13.82 6.84 14.19
CA ASN A 362 -14.14 7.98 15.05
C ASN A 362 -13.11 9.10 14.88
N ASP A 363 -11.82 8.78 14.90
CA ASP A 363 -10.74 9.74 14.74
C ASP A 363 -10.80 10.41 13.35
N TYR A 364 -11.00 9.62 12.29
CA TYR A 364 -11.13 10.10 10.92
C TYR A 364 -12.31 11.08 10.80
N LEU A 365 -13.48 10.71 11.30
CA LEU A 365 -14.68 11.55 11.25
C LEU A 365 -14.59 12.79 12.16
N GLU A 366 -13.87 12.71 13.28
CA GLU A 366 -13.58 13.87 14.13
C GLU A 366 -12.66 14.86 13.42
N TYR A 367 -11.57 14.37 12.81
CA TYR A 367 -10.68 15.22 12.03
C TYR A 367 -11.38 15.85 10.84
N PHE A 368 -12.19 15.08 10.11
CA PHE A 368 -13.06 15.59 9.06
C PHE A 368 -13.93 16.75 9.54
N SER A 369 -14.68 16.54 10.63
CA SER A 369 -15.58 17.55 11.20
C SER A 369 -14.84 18.81 11.62
N LYS A 370 -13.66 18.66 12.25
CA LYS A 370 -12.85 19.78 12.72
C LYS A 370 -12.29 20.58 11.55
N GLU A 371 -11.74 19.92 10.54
CA GLU A 371 -11.16 20.57 9.37
C GLU A 371 -12.23 21.29 8.56
N MET A 372 -13.37 20.63 8.29
CA MET A 372 -14.48 21.24 7.56
C MET A 372 -15.03 22.47 8.29
N THR A 373 -15.24 22.36 9.61
CA THR A 373 -15.66 23.51 10.43
C THR A 373 -14.64 24.64 10.37
N SER A 374 -13.34 24.31 10.41
CA SER A 374 -12.26 25.29 10.33
C SER A 374 -12.30 26.06 9.01
N VAL A 375 -12.35 25.36 7.86
CA VAL A 375 -12.32 26.01 6.54
C VAL A 375 -13.58 26.84 6.30
N ILE A 376 -14.76 26.36 6.69
CA ILE A 376 -16.02 27.13 6.64
C ILE A 376 -15.90 28.41 7.50
N THR A 377 -15.42 28.28 8.73
CA THR A 377 -15.26 29.42 9.65
C THR A 377 -14.27 30.45 9.11
N VAL A 378 -13.17 30.01 8.51
CA VAL A 378 -12.19 30.90 7.85
C VAL A 378 -12.87 31.65 6.72
N ARG A 379 -13.63 30.97 5.86
CA ARG A 379 -14.34 31.60 4.74
C ARG A 379 -15.37 32.64 5.22
N GLN A 380 -16.14 32.33 6.25
CA GLN A 380 -17.08 33.27 6.85
C GLN A 380 -16.37 34.51 7.42
N ARG A 381 -15.21 34.33 8.06
CA ARG A 381 -14.39 35.45 8.55
C ARG A 381 -13.85 36.31 7.42
N GLU A 382 -13.38 35.71 6.32
CA GLU A 382 -12.97 36.45 5.12
C GLU A 382 -14.11 37.32 4.57
N LEU A 383 -15.31 36.74 4.43
CA LEU A 383 -16.49 37.46 3.95
C LEU A 383 -16.90 38.61 4.89
N GLU A 384 -16.88 38.39 6.21
CA GLU A 384 -17.17 39.43 7.19
C GLU A 384 -16.10 40.54 7.22
N ALA A 385 -14.84 40.20 7.00
CA ALA A 385 -13.77 41.19 6.86
C ALA A 385 -13.98 42.05 5.60
N GLU A 386 -14.32 41.44 4.47
CA GLU A 386 -14.65 42.14 3.23
C GLU A 386 -15.84 43.07 3.40
N LYS A 387 -16.93 42.61 4.04
CA LYS A 387 -18.11 43.44 4.34
C LYS A 387 -17.80 44.69 5.18
N ARG A 388 -16.80 44.60 6.07
CA ARG A 388 -16.39 45.71 6.96
C ARG A 388 -15.39 46.66 6.30
N LYS A 389 -14.73 46.23 5.23
CA LYS A 389 -13.75 47.01 4.48
C LYS A 389 -14.49 48.17 3.82
N LYS A 390 -14.07 49.40 4.11
CA LYS A 390 -14.59 50.59 3.43
C LYS A 390 -13.61 50.95 2.33
N GLN A 391 -14.01 50.76 1.07
CA GLN A 391 -13.17 51.06 -0.09
C GLN A 391 -13.86 52.07 -1.00
N SER A 392 -13.06 52.88 -1.69
CA SER A 392 -13.55 53.69 -2.81
C SER A 392 -13.72 52.82 -4.06
N ASN A 393 -14.54 53.26 -5.01
CA ASN A 393 -14.72 52.55 -6.29
C ASN A 393 -13.40 52.40 -7.06
N GLU A 394 -12.48 53.38 -6.97
CA GLU A 394 -11.15 53.31 -7.59
C GLU A 394 -10.30 52.19 -6.97
N GLN A 395 -10.35 52.03 -5.64
CA GLN A 395 -9.67 50.94 -4.93
C GLN A 395 -10.26 49.57 -5.31
N ILE A 396 -11.59 49.46 -5.42
CA ILE A 396 -12.27 48.23 -5.84
C ILE A 396 -11.87 47.86 -7.29
N ILE A 397 -11.83 48.83 -8.19
CA ILE A 397 -11.42 48.61 -9.60
C ILE A 397 -9.97 48.13 -9.67
N ALA A 398 -9.07 48.74 -8.91
CA ALA A 398 -7.67 48.33 -8.85
C ALA A 398 -7.52 46.89 -8.33
N GLU A 399 -8.26 46.53 -7.28
CA GLU A 399 -8.26 45.18 -6.70
C GLU A 399 -8.79 44.14 -7.70
N ILE A 400 -9.88 44.42 -8.41
CA ILE A 400 -10.39 43.56 -9.49
C ILE A 400 -9.33 43.36 -10.58
N GLN A 401 -8.61 44.42 -10.96
CA GLN A 401 -7.55 44.31 -11.97
C GLN A 401 -6.35 43.48 -11.49
N GLU A 402 -5.99 43.56 -10.21
CA GLU A 402 -4.95 42.70 -9.64
C GLU A 402 -5.38 41.24 -9.59
N ILE A 403 -6.63 40.95 -9.23
CA ILE A 403 -7.15 39.58 -9.21
C ILE A 403 -7.15 38.98 -10.61
N LYS A 404 -7.55 39.74 -11.64
CA LYS A 404 -7.54 39.27 -13.05
C LYS A 404 -6.15 39.02 -13.63
N LYS A 405 -5.08 39.50 -12.97
CA LYS A 405 -3.68 39.26 -13.39
C LYS A 405 -3.09 37.99 -12.77
N LYS A 406 -3.71 37.48 -11.70
CA LYS A 406 -3.35 36.21 -11.06
C LYS A 406 -4.06 35.08 -11.79
#